data_AF-A0A2E6QB20-F1
#
_entry.id   AF-A0A2E6QB20-F1
#
_cell.length_a   1.000
_cell.length_b   1.000
_cell.length_c   1.000
_cell.angle_alpha   90.00
_cell.angle_beta   90.00
_cell.angle_gamma   90.00
#
_symmetry.space_group_name_H-M   'P 1'
#
loop_
_entity.id
_entity.type
_entity.pdbx_description
1 polymer ?
#
loop_
_entity_poly.entity_id
_entity_poly.type
_entity_poly.pdbx_seq_one_letter_code
_entity_poly.pdbx_strand_id
1 'polypeptide(L)'
;MDYFEPELDNPYPAEWLGREECADFEMTVVDFEYHTPLILYRGIESVRQRTDSDAEYVVGADYKVSFRLDTVDREEFGDDDEFEDNGDAVSRDDIDLPAGRYEITVPKGMLTDLTSVPSVVRGIIGRVGPHLEAAIVHDFLYVAWQDVEGLEAREKDREFSDKLMRAAMASANVGSFQRRAIYDAVAEFGRSAYVGRNQYRYVEIP
;
A
#
# COMPACT_ATOMS: atom_id res chain seq x y z
N MET A 1 -22.96 -14.90 -2.23
CA MET A 1 -21.51 -14.71 -2.39
C MET A 1 -20.89 -15.47 -1.27
N ASP A 2 -20.09 -16.47 -1.63
CA ASP A 2 -19.31 -17.24 -0.68
C ASP A 2 -18.03 -16.45 -0.37
N TYR A 3 -17.68 -16.36 0.91
CA TYR A 3 -16.45 -15.71 1.36
C TYR A 3 -15.36 -16.77 1.50
N PHE A 4 -14.11 -16.38 1.27
CA PHE A 4 -12.97 -17.27 1.44
C PHE A 4 -11.82 -16.56 2.16
N GLU A 5 -10.92 -17.35 2.73
CA GLU A 5 -9.67 -16.89 3.33
C GLU A 5 -8.52 -17.39 2.45
N PRO A 6 -7.74 -16.49 1.81
CA PRO A 6 -6.60 -16.91 0.99
C PRO A 6 -5.46 -17.41 1.88
N GLU A 7 -4.75 -18.44 1.42
CA GLU A 7 -3.42 -18.75 1.95
C GLU A 7 -2.45 -17.70 1.40
N LEU A 8 -1.95 -16.83 2.28
CA LEU A 8 -1.01 -15.76 1.92
C LEU A 8 0.38 -16.02 2.51
N ASP A 9 1.40 -15.86 1.67
CA ASP A 9 2.76 -15.61 2.14
C ASP A 9 2.83 -14.24 2.83
N ASN A 10 3.75 -14.09 3.78
CA ASN A 10 3.96 -12.81 4.46
C ASN A 10 4.37 -11.73 3.43
N PRO A 11 3.53 -10.69 3.19
CA PRO A 11 3.81 -9.67 2.20
C PRO A 11 4.79 -8.60 2.70
N TYR A 12 5.17 -8.65 3.98
CA TYR A 12 6.07 -7.70 4.63
C TYR A 12 7.51 -8.21 4.59
N PRO A 13 8.43 -7.53 3.88
CA PRO A 13 9.84 -7.90 3.84
C PRO A 13 10.45 -8.01 5.24
N ALA A 14 11.20 -9.09 5.51
CA ALA A 14 11.87 -9.27 6.80
C ALA A 14 12.90 -8.16 7.07
N GLU A 15 13.51 -7.64 6.00
CA GLU A 15 14.46 -6.54 6.00
C GLU A 15 13.83 -5.22 6.48
N TRP A 16 12.54 -5.02 6.18
CA TRP A 16 11.76 -3.89 6.69
C TRP A 16 11.55 -3.98 8.21
N LEU A 17 11.28 -5.20 8.68
CA LEU A 17 10.96 -5.47 10.08
C LEU A 17 12.20 -5.45 10.99
N GLY A 18 13.32 -5.95 10.46
CA GLY A 18 14.52 -6.31 11.22
C GLY A 18 15.51 -5.18 11.49
N ARG A 19 15.41 -4.02 10.84
CA ARG A 19 16.27 -2.87 11.18
C ARG A 19 15.65 -2.04 12.30
N GLU A 20 16.43 -1.81 13.34
CA GLU A 20 16.26 -0.63 14.18
C GLU A 20 16.55 0.58 13.29
N GLU A 21 15.67 1.57 13.30
CA GLU A 21 15.95 2.84 12.62
C GLU A 21 17.26 3.39 13.18
N CYS A 22 18.32 3.37 12.38
CA CYS A 22 19.50 4.18 12.69
C CYS A 22 19.09 5.65 12.53
N ALA A 23 19.54 6.52 13.43
CA ALA A 23 19.16 7.93 13.40
C ALA A 23 19.44 8.59 12.03
N ASP A 24 20.44 8.07 11.31
CA ASP A 24 21.01 8.66 10.11
C ASP A 24 20.42 8.11 8.80
N PHE A 25 19.76 6.94 8.81
CA PHE A 25 19.27 6.30 7.58
C PHE A 25 17.83 5.80 7.71
N GLU A 26 17.05 6.08 6.67
CA GLU A 26 15.67 5.62 6.55
C GLU A 26 15.52 4.61 5.41
N MET A 27 14.87 3.48 5.68
CA MET A 27 14.51 2.51 4.64
C MET A 27 13.32 3.03 3.83
N THR A 28 13.42 2.93 2.51
CA THR A 28 12.39 3.37 1.57
C THR A 28 12.16 2.36 0.46
N VAL A 29 11.07 2.55 -0.28
CA VAL A 29 10.67 1.75 -1.45
C VAL A 29 11.13 2.47 -2.71
N VAL A 30 11.84 1.77 -3.57
CA VAL A 30 12.31 2.27 -4.88
C VAL A 30 11.94 1.29 -6.01
N ASP A 31 12.05 1.75 -7.27
CA ASP A 31 11.82 0.95 -8.48
C ASP A 31 10.48 0.19 -8.49
N PHE A 32 9.41 0.88 -8.10
CA PHE A 32 8.08 0.31 -8.08
C PHE A 32 7.56 0.09 -9.51
N GLU A 33 7.01 -1.09 -9.77
CA GLU A 33 6.46 -1.48 -11.08
C GLU A 33 5.10 -2.19 -10.92
N TYR A 34 4.17 -1.84 -11.80
CA TYR A 34 2.89 -2.52 -11.97
C TYR A 34 2.99 -3.61 -13.05
N HIS A 35 2.59 -4.85 -12.74
CA HIS A 35 2.74 -5.99 -13.63
C HIS A 35 1.45 -6.45 -14.31
N THR A 36 0.31 -6.28 -13.66
CA THR A 36 -1.00 -6.68 -14.21
C THR A 36 -1.96 -5.50 -14.25
N PRO A 37 -2.89 -5.46 -15.21
CA PRO A 37 -3.91 -4.41 -15.24
C PRO A 37 -4.86 -4.57 -14.05
N LEU A 38 -5.23 -3.46 -13.42
CA LEU A 38 -6.24 -3.46 -12.37
C LEU A 38 -7.64 -3.71 -12.97
N ILE A 39 -8.30 -4.77 -12.52
CA ILE A 39 -9.70 -5.09 -12.88
C ILE A 39 -10.54 -4.94 -11.61
N LEU A 40 -11.55 -4.06 -11.65
CA LEU A 40 -12.50 -3.88 -10.55
C LEU A 40 -13.93 -4.18 -11.01
N TYR A 41 -14.64 -4.99 -10.23
CA TYR A 41 -16.08 -5.16 -10.36
C TYR A 41 -16.80 -4.28 -9.34
N ARG A 42 -17.82 -3.54 -9.81
CA ARG A 42 -18.74 -2.80 -8.95
C ARG A 42 -20.10 -3.51 -8.97
N GLY A 43 -20.53 -4.06 -7.84
CA GLY A 43 -21.85 -4.66 -7.71
C GLY A 43 -22.95 -3.61 -7.77
N ILE A 44 -24.03 -3.86 -8.53
CA ILE A 44 -25.26 -3.04 -8.51
C ILE A 44 -26.00 -3.21 -7.16
N GLU A 45 -25.76 -4.32 -6.46
CA GLU A 45 -26.19 -4.56 -5.08
C GLU A 45 -24.96 -4.60 -4.19
N SER A 46 -24.70 -3.49 -3.50
CA SER A 46 -23.61 -3.28 -2.55
C SER A 46 -23.45 -4.45 -1.59
N VAL A 47 -22.23 -4.99 -1.46
CA VAL A 47 -21.87 -5.95 -0.41
C VAL A 47 -21.96 -5.19 0.91
N ARG A 48 -23.11 -5.31 1.59
CA ARG A 48 -23.32 -4.72 2.92
C ARG A 48 -22.41 -5.39 3.93
N GLN A 49 -21.29 -4.75 4.26
CA GLN A 49 -20.56 -5.08 5.48
C GLN A 49 -21.28 -4.41 6.66
N ARG A 50 -21.49 -5.13 7.77
CA ARG A 50 -22.27 -4.68 8.94
C ARG A 50 -21.50 -3.65 9.79
N THR A 51 -20.93 -2.61 9.17
CA THR A 51 -20.27 -1.49 9.84
C THR A 51 -20.25 -0.25 8.93
N ASP A 52 -21.42 0.29 8.56
CA ASP A 52 -21.64 1.63 7.95
C ASP A 52 -20.73 2.08 6.76
N SER A 53 -19.95 1.18 6.17
CA SER A 53 -19.10 1.40 4.99
C SER A 53 -19.24 0.18 4.09
N ASP A 54 -20.08 0.31 3.07
CA ASP A 54 -20.28 -0.71 2.06
C ASP A 54 -19.00 -0.83 1.21
N ALA A 55 -18.46 -2.05 1.04
CA ALA A 55 -17.37 -2.27 0.10
C ALA A 55 -17.88 -1.95 -1.32
N GLU A 56 -17.27 -0.96 -1.96
CA GLU A 56 -17.76 -0.42 -3.24
C GLU A 56 -17.24 -1.24 -4.44
N TYR A 57 -16.11 -1.93 -4.29
CA TYR A 57 -15.45 -2.67 -5.37
C TYR A 57 -14.92 -4.04 -4.94
N VAL A 58 -14.79 -4.94 -5.93
CA VAL A 58 -14.13 -6.24 -5.80
C VAL A 58 -13.00 -6.35 -6.82
N VAL A 59 -11.81 -6.78 -6.39
CA VAL A 59 -10.67 -7.04 -7.27
C VAL A 59 -10.97 -8.26 -8.16
N GLY A 60 -11.05 -8.04 -9.48
CA GLY A 60 -11.55 -9.02 -10.44
C GLY A 60 -10.55 -10.07 -10.91
N ALA A 61 -9.26 -9.82 -10.75
CA ALA A 61 -8.16 -10.71 -11.09
C ALA A 61 -6.95 -10.39 -10.19
N ASP A 62 -6.02 -11.34 -10.05
CA ASP A 62 -4.80 -11.13 -9.26
C ASP A 62 -4.04 -9.90 -9.74
N TYR A 63 -3.82 -8.98 -8.80
CA TYR A 63 -3.17 -7.71 -9.08
C TYR A 63 -1.75 -7.70 -8.54
N LYS A 64 -0.77 -7.60 -9.44
CA LYS A 64 0.65 -7.86 -9.14
C LYS A 64 1.48 -6.60 -9.29
N VAL A 65 2.32 -6.36 -8.29
CA VAL A 65 3.28 -5.27 -8.26
C VAL A 65 4.63 -5.77 -7.77
N SER A 66 5.69 -5.04 -8.08
CA SER A 66 7.02 -5.32 -7.52
C SER A 66 7.77 -4.05 -7.18
N PHE A 67 8.77 -4.16 -6.31
CA PHE A 67 9.58 -3.05 -5.86
C PHE A 67 10.94 -3.54 -5.35
N ARG A 68 11.82 -2.59 -5.05
CA ARG A 68 13.07 -2.80 -4.32
C ARG A 68 13.06 -1.97 -3.04
N LEU A 69 13.88 -2.37 -2.08
CA LEU A 69 14.13 -1.58 -0.88
C LEU A 69 15.49 -0.89 -1.00
N ASP A 70 15.57 0.36 -0.56
CA ASP A 70 16.80 1.14 -0.51
C ASP A 70 16.88 1.92 0.80
N THR A 71 18.05 2.46 1.12
CA THR A 71 18.23 3.37 2.26
C THR A 71 18.63 4.74 1.80
N VAL A 72 17.93 5.74 2.32
CA VAL A 72 18.22 7.16 2.09
C VAL A 72 18.73 7.80 3.38
N ASP A 73 19.62 8.78 3.24
CA ASP A 73 20.07 9.60 4.36
C ASP A 73 18.91 10.47 4.83
N ARG A 74 18.69 10.54 6.15
CA ARG A 74 17.56 11.28 6.73
C ARG A 74 17.70 12.79 6.53
N GLU A 75 18.92 13.31 6.36
CA GLU A 75 19.16 14.74 6.11
C GLU A 75 18.73 15.20 4.69
N GLU A 76 18.66 14.29 3.72
CA GLU A 76 18.17 14.59 2.36
C GLU A 76 16.62 14.60 2.26
N PHE A 77 15.93 14.13 3.31
CA PHE A 77 14.47 13.98 3.33
C PHE A 77 13.73 15.17 3.99
N GLY A 78 14.38 16.35 4.03
CA GLY A 78 13.84 17.58 4.62
C GLY A 78 12.39 17.90 4.20
N ASP A 79 11.64 18.52 5.11
CA ASP A 79 10.19 18.85 5.01
C ASP A 79 9.76 19.65 3.76
N ASP A 80 10.73 20.13 2.99
CA ASP A 80 10.67 20.79 1.70
C ASP A 80 10.77 19.78 0.54
N ASP A 81 9.59 19.28 0.17
CA ASP A 81 9.28 18.29 -0.87
C ASP A 81 9.58 18.80 -2.31
N GLU A 82 10.84 19.13 -2.58
CA GLU A 82 11.43 19.14 -3.92
C GLU A 82 12.24 17.83 -4.13
N PHE A 83 11.58 16.68 -3.94
CA PHE A 83 12.00 15.49 -4.67
C PHE A 83 11.64 15.72 -6.14
N GLU A 84 12.49 16.47 -6.85
CA GLU A 84 12.65 16.25 -8.28
C GLU A 84 12.92 14.75 -8.44
N ASP A 85 12.18 14.11 -9.34
CA ASP A 85 12.47 12.76 -9.82
C ASP A 85 13.78 12.79 -10.63
N ASN A 86 14.87 13.10 -9.93
CA ASN A 86 16.22 12.97 -10.41
C ASN A 86 16.74 11.74 -9.67
N GLY A 87 16.94 10.64 -10.40
CA GLY A 87 17.38 9.35 -9.88
C GLY A 87 18.78 9.34 -9.26
N ASP A 88 19.09 10.27 -8.38
CA ASP A 88 20.28 10.31 -7.55
C ASP A 88 19.99 9.53 -6.27
N ALA A 89 19.98 8.20 -6.43
CA ALA A 89 20.26 7.30 -5.33
C ALA A 89 21.66 7.61 -4.80
N VAL A 90 21.80 7.70 -3.47
CA VAL A 90 23.07 7.80 -2.76
C VAL A 90 24.06 6.77 -3.34
N SER A 91 25.32 7.19 -3.57
CA SER A 91 26.29 6.43 -4.35
C SER A 91 26.38 4.96 -3.92
N ARG A 92 26.10 4.09 -4.90
CA ARG A 92 25.98 2.61 -4.87
C ARG A 92 27.11 1.80 -4.21
N ASP A 93 28.22 2.40 -3.79
CA ASP A 93 29.46 1.64 -3.57
C ASP A 93 29.67 1.19 -2.11
N ASP A 94 28.92 1.70 -1.12
CA ASP A 94 29.19 1.42 0.30
C ASP A 94 28.01 0.84 1.11
N ILE A 95 26.83 0.62 0.53
CA ILE A 95 25.69 0.02 1.23
C ILE A 95 25.33 -1.34 0.61
N ASP A 96 25.77 -2.42 1.28
CA ASP A 96 25.39 -3.80 0.98
C ASP A 96 23.92 -4.03 1.38
N LEU A 97 22.99 -3.45 0.61
CA LEU A 97 21.56 -3.74 0.73
C LEU A 97 21.23 -5.02 -0.05
N PRO A 98 20.35 -5.88 0.46
CA PRO A 98 19.91 -7.04 -0.30
C PRO A 98 19.21 -6.57 -1.57
N ALA A 99 19.89 -6.77 -2.71
CA ALA A 99 19.42 -6.49 -4.06
C ALA A 99 18.30 -7.47 -4.49
N GLY A 100 17.31 -7.70 -3.63
CA GLY A 100 16.12 -8.49 -3.91
C GLY A 100 15.03 -7.63 -4.51
N ARG A 101 14.40 -8.10 -5.59
CA ARG A 101 13.11 -7.57 -6.04
C ARG A 101 12.02 -8.30 -5.25
N TYR A 102 11.14 -7.54 -4.62
CA TYR A 102 9.98 -8.06 -3.90
C TYR A 102 8.75 -8.00 -4.80
N GLU A 103 7.84 -8.95 -4.62
CA GLU A 103 6.57 -9.02 -5.35
C GLU A 103 5.42 -9.08 -4.36
N ILE A 104 4.36 -8.33 -4.65
CA ILE A 104 3.08 -8.40 -3.93
C ILE A 104 2.01 -8.82 -4.93
N THR A 105 1.22 -9.83 -4.54
CA THR A 105 0.01 -10.24 -5.27
C THR A 105 -1.20 -9.96 -4.40
N VAL A 106 -2.02 -9.00 -4.83
CA VAL A 106 -3.35 -8.77 -4.27
C VAL A 106 -4.31 -9.82 -4.84
N PRO A 107 -4.94 -10.67 -4.01
CA PRO A 107 -5.79 -11.75 -4.49
C PRO A 107 -7.03 -11.28 -5.25
N LYS A 108 -7.37 -11.96 -6.35
CA LYS A 108 -8.72 -11.91 -6.92
C LYS A 108 -9.76 -12.16 -5.81
N GLY A 109 -10.82 -11.37 -5.78
CA GLY A 109 -11.89 -11.48 -4.79
C GLY A 109 -11.74 -10.52 -3.62
N MET A 110 -10.62 -9.82 -3.46
CA MET A 110 -10.46 -8.84 -2.39
C MET A 110 -11.53 -7.75 -2.46
N LEU A 111 -12.19 -7.52 -1.33
CA LEU A 111 -13.11 -6.41 -1.11
C LEU A 111 -12.31 -5.16 -0.76
N THR A 112 -12.59 -4.07 -1.46
CA THR A 112 -12.00 -2.75 -1.19
C THR A 112 -13.10 -1.70 -1.19
N ASP A 113 -13.09 -0.84 -0.18
CA ASP A 113 -13.99 0.29 -0.10
C ASP A 113 -13.41 1.56 -0.74
N LEU A 114 -12.13 1.56 -1.16
CA LEU A 114 -11.40 2.75 -1.65
C LEU A 114 -11.59 3.98 -0.75
N THR A 115 -11.98 3.77 0.50
CA THR A 115 -12.46 4.78 1.46
C THR A 115 -11.42 5.08 2.52
N SER A 116 -10.31 4.33 2.55
CA SER A 116 -9.10 4.61 3.34
C SER A 116 -8.56 6.04 3.13
N VAL A 117 -8.97 6.72 2.05
CA VAL A 117 -8.67 8.13 1.83
C VAL A 117 -9.78 9.03 2.42
N PRO A 118 -9.47 9.91 3.40
CA PRO A 118 -10.46 10.76 4.07
C PRO A 118 -11.38 11.53 3.11
N SER A 119 -12.64 11.72 3.50
CA SER A 119 -13.64 12.43 2.70
C SER A 119 -13.21 13.82 2.24
N VAL A 120 -12.27 14.45 2.95
CA VAL A 120 -11.68 15.77 2.63
C VAL A 120 -10.80 15.73 1.38
N VAL A 121 -10.08 14.63 1.13
CA VAL A 121 -9.20 14.47 -0.05
C VAL A 121 -9.93 13.84 -1.25
N ARG A 122 -11.13 13.27 -1.06
CA ARG A 122 -12.01 12.78 -2.16
C ARG A 122 -12.36 13.83 -3.22
N GLY A 123 -12.32 15.13 -2.90
CA GLY A 123 -12.54 16.21 -3.87
C GLY A 123 -11.35 16.47 -4.82
N ILE A 124 -10.14 16.13 -4.36
CA ILE A 124 -8.88 16.25 -5.11
C ILE A 124 -8.62 14.98 -5.93
N ILE A 125 -9.11 13.86 -5.41
CA ILE A 125 -8.92 12.52 -5.95
C ILE A 125 -10.06 12.23 -6.91
N GLY A 126 -9.79 12.35 -8.22
CA GLY A 126 -10.72 11.85 -9.23
C GLY A 126 -11.11 10.40 -8.91
N ARG A 127 -12.37 10.02 -9.17
CA ARG A 127 -12.88 8.64 -8.93
C ARG A 127 -12.13 7.56 -9.73
N VAL A 128 -11.29 7.97 -10.67
CA VAL A 128 -10.44 7.14 -11.52
C VAL A 128 -9.09 7.87 -11.63
N GLY A 129 -7.99 7.15 -11.42
CA GLY A 129 -6.64 7.68 -11.61
C GLY A 129 -5.55 6.78 -11.05
N PRO A 130 -4.27 7.10 -11.29
CA PRO A 130 -3.15 6.22 -10.92
C PRO A 130 -2.99 5.99 -9.40
N HIS A 131 -3.57 6.87 -8.57
CA HIS A 131 -3.66 6.69 -7.12
C HIS A 131 -4.56 5.51 -6.72
N LEU A 132 -5.49 5.10 -7.58
CA LEU A 132 -6.39 3.98 -7.34
C LEU A 132 -5.61 2.66 -7.28
N GLU A 133 -4.72 2.47 -8.24
CA GLU A 133 -3.84 1.32 -8.33
C GLU A 133 -2.93 1.19 -7.10
N ALA A 134 -2.43 2.31 -6.57
CA ALA A 134 -1.70 2.35 -5.31
C ALA A 134 -2.59 2.04 -4.09
N ALA A 135 -3.82 2.57 -4.05
CA ALA A 135 -4.76 2.34 -2.95
C ALA A 135 -5.18 0.86 -2.81
N ILE A 136 -5.31 0.12 -3.92
CA ILE A 136 -5.62 -1.32 -3.87
C ILE A 136 -4.52 -2.12 -3.15
N VAL A 137 -3.25 -1.79 -3.42
CA VAL A 137 -2.11 -2.45 -2.76
C VAL A 137 -2.06 -2.07 -1.27
N HIS A 138 -2.34 -0.80 -0.95
CA HIS A 138 -2.42 -0.31 0.42
C HIS A 138 -3.52 -1.00 1.24
N ASP A 139 -4.75 -1.04 0.71
CA ASP A 139 -5.89 -1.70 1.35
C ASP A 139 -5.61 -3.19 1.59
N PHE A 140 -4.97 -3.86 0.61
CA PHE A 140 -4.54 -5.25 0.76
C PHE A 140 -3.59 -5.43 1.94
N LEU A 141 -2.51 -4.64 2.01
CA LEU A 141 -1.55 -4.76 3.09
C LEU A 141 -2.21 -4.49 4.45
N TYR A 142 -3.11 -3.51 4.51
CA TYR A 142 -3.86 -3.18 5.73
C TYR A 142 -4.65 -4.36 6.32
N VAL A 143 -5.06 -5.31 5.49
CA VAL A 143 -5.79 -6.51 5.93
C VAL A 143 -4.96 -7.78 5.92
N ALA A 144 -3.86 -7.84 5.15
CA ALA A 144 -3.10 -9.07 4.90
C ALA A 144 -2.51 -9.70 6.17
N TRP A 145 -2.14 -8.90 7.18
CA TRP A 145 -1.63 -9.44 8.45
C TRP A 145 -2.66 -10.34 9.17
N GLN A 146 -3.95 -10.21 8.85
CA GLN A 146 -5.03 -11.03 9.42
C GLN A 146 -5.12 -12.42 8.78
N ASP A 147 -4.53 -12.58 7.58
CA ASP A 147 -4.55 -13.80 6.79
C ASP A 147 -3.22 -14.58 6.86
N VAL A 148 -2.20 -14.02 7.52
CA VAL A 148 -0.89 -14.66 7.70
C VAL A 148 -0.77 -15.23 9.11
N GLU A 149 -0.49 -16.53 9.23
CA GLU A 149 -0.38 -17.21 10.51
C GLU A 149 0.73 -16.60 11.40
N GLY A 150 0.38 -16.25 12.63
CA GLY A 150 1.33 -15.74 13.63
C GLY A 150 1.69 -14.25 13.50
N LEU A 151 1.09 -13.52 12.55
CA LEU A 151 1.21 -12.06 12.50
C LEU A 151 0.15 -11.35 13.35
N GLU A 152 0.53 -10.18 13.85
CA GLU A 152 -0.36 -9.24 14.53
C GLU A 152 -0.19 -7.86 13.88
N ALA A 153 -1.15 -6.96 14.10
CA ALA A 153 -1.05 -5.59 13.63
C ALA A 153 0.18 -4.89 14.23
N ARG A 154 1.22 -4.65 13.42
CA ARG A 154 2.44 -3.93 13.82
C ARG A 154 2.47 -2.55 13.18
N GLU A 155 2.96 -1.57 13.93
CA GLU A 155 3.10 -0.20 13.40
C GLU A 155 4.06 -0.14 12.20
N LYS A 156 5.12 -0.97 12.20
CA LYS A 156 6.06 -1.08 11.07
C LYS A 156 5.40 -1.58 9.77
N ASP A 157 4.42 -2.47 9.86
CA ASP A 157 3.70 -3.01 8.70
C ASP A 157 2.78 -1.95 8.09
N ARG A 158 2.16 -1.14 8.95
CA ARG A 158 1.38 0.02 8.51
C ARG A 158 2.26 1.05 7.82
N GLU A 159 3.40 1.39 8.43
CA GLU A 159 4.36 2.34 7.85
C GLU A 159 4.89 1.85 6.49
N PHE A 160 5.19 0.55 6.38
CA PHE A 160 5.51 -0.08 5.09
C PHE A 160 4.42 0.16 4.05
N SER A 161 3.17 -0.09 4.43
CA SER A 161 2.00 0.08 3.55
C SER A 161 1.86 1.52 3.06
N ASP A 162 2.00 2.50 3.98
CA ASP A 162 1.90 3.93 3.68
C ASP A 162 3.05 4.38 2.74
N LYS A 163 4.28 3.93 2.98
CA LYS A 163 5.45 4.25 2.13
C LYS A 163 5.40 3.57 0.77
N LEU A 164 4.96 2.31 0.70
CA LEU A 164 4.73 1.60 -0.56
C LEU A 164 3.68 2.31 -1.40
N MET A 165 2.57 2.78 -0.79
CA MET A 165 1.55 3.57 -1.49
C MET A 165 2.14 4.87 -2.07
N ARG A 166 2.99 5.57 -1.31
CA ARG A 166 3.67 6.79 -1.79
C ARG A 166 4.58 6.51 -2.99
N ALA A 167 5.35 5.43 -2.95
CA ALA A 167 6.23 5.01 -4.05
C ALA A 167 5.44 4.55 -5.29
N ALA A 168 4.37 3.80 -5.09
CA ALA A 168 3.45 3.38 -6.15
C ALA A 168 2.87 4.61 -6.87
N MET A 169 2.34 5.59 -6.13
CA MET A 169 1.83 6.84 -6.70
C MET A 169 2.92 7.64 -7.44
N ALA A 170 4.17 7.62 -6.96
CA ALA A 170 5.29 8.27 -7.64
C ALA A 170 5.57 7.61 -9.00
N SER A 171 5.65 6.27 -9.06
CA SER A 171 5.82 5.52 -10.32
C SER A 171 4.69 5.76 -11.33
N ALA A 172 3.51 6.08 -10.81
CA ALA A 172 2.32 6.38 -11.57
C ALA A 172 2.19 7.87 -11.97
N ASN A 173 3.25 8.67 -11.78
CA ASN A 173 3.33 10.10 -12.10
C ASN A 173 2.28 10.98 -11.41
N VAL A 174 1.82 10.58 -10.20
CA VAL A 174 0.99 11.45 -9.37
C VAL A 174 1.84 12.61 -8.85
N GLY A 175 1.33 13.84 -8.91
CA GLY A 175 2.06 15.03 -8.48
C GLY A 175 2.48 14.98 -7.01
N SER A 176 3.65 15.54 -6.67
CA SER A 176 4.24 15.52 -5.32
C SER A 176 3.28 16.04 -4.24
N PHE A 177 2.62 17.17 -4.49
CA PHE A 177 1.64 17.74 -3.56
C PHE A 177 0.48 16.78 -3.27
N GLN A 178 -0.07 16.14 -4.30
CA GLN A 178 -1.17 15.18 -4.14
C GLN A 178 -0.71 13.92 -3.40
N ARG A 179 0.48 13.41 -3.73
CA ARG A 179 1.11 12.28 -3.03
C ARG A 179 1.29 12.56 -1.55
N ARG A 180 1.85 13.71 -1.19
CA ARG A 180 2.06 14.12 0.21
C ARG A 180 0.74 14.24 0.95
N ALA A 181 -0.24 14.93 0.37
CA ALA A 181 -1.55 15.07 0.99
C ALA A 181 -2.24 13.72 1.27
N ILE A 182 -2.09 12.74 0.35
CA ILE A 182 -2.62 11.39 0.54
C ILE A 182 -1.80 10.64 1.61
N TYR A 183 -0.47 10.70 1.55
CA TYR A 183 0.42 10.05 2.50
C TYR A 183 0.18 10.53 3.94
N ASP A 184 0.15 11.86 4.15
CA ASP A 184 -0.09 12.46 5.45
C ASP A 184 -1.47 12.03 6.01
N ALA A 185 -2.48 11.98 5.13
CA ALA A 185 -3.81 11.53 5.50
C ALA A 185 -3.85 10.05 5.94
N VAL A 186 -3.21 9.12 5.20
CA VAL A 186 -3.19 7.71 5.62
C VAL A 186 -2.31 7.49 6.85
N ALA A 187 -1.21 8.24 6.97
CA ALA A 187 -0.30 8.17 8.10
C ALA A 187 -0.98 8.61 9.41
N GLU A 188 -1.80 9.66 9.36
CA GLU A 188 -2.47 10.24 10.53
C GLU A 188 -3.77 9.50 10.92
N PHE A 189 -4.58 9.09 9.93
CA PHE A 189 -5.87 8.45 10.17
C PHE A 189 -5.84 6.90 10.13
N GLY A 190 -4.79 6.31 9.59
CA GLY A 190 -4.72 4.87 9.32
C GLY A 190 -4.58 3.97 10.56
N ARG A 191 -4.08 4.50 11.69
CA ARG A 191 -3.80 3.71 12.90
C ARG A 191 -5.03 2.96 13.44
N SER A 192 -6.20 3.61 13.47
CA SER A 192 -7.42 2.98 13.99
C SER A 192 -8.00 1.97 13.01
N ALA A 193 -7.87 2.20 11.70
CA ALA A 193 -8.36 1.29 10.66
C ALA A 193 -7.49 0.02 10.60
N TYR A 194 -6.17 0.17 10.70
CA TYR A 194 -5.21 -0.93 10.63
C TYR A 194 -5.36 -1.95 11.79
N VAL A 195 -5.64 -1.48 13.00
CA VAL A 195 -5.87 -2.35 14.18
C VAL A 195 -7.26 -3.02 14.12
N GLY A 196 -8.20 -2.46 13.36
CA GLY A 196 -9.53 -3.01 13.19
C GLY A 196 -9.50 -4.32 12.42
N ARG A 197 -9.98 -5.41 13.04
CA ARG A 197 -10.19 -6.66 12.29
C ARG A 197 -11.38 -6.52 11.35
N ASN A 198 -11.18 -6.88 10.09
CA ASN A 198 -12.25 -6.95 9.12
C ASN A 198 -12.55 -8.43 8.83
N GLN A 199 -13.75 -8.91 9.16
CA GLN A 199 -14.13 -10.32 8.94
C GLN A 199 -14.48 -10.64 7.48
N TYR A 200 -14.75 -9.63 6.66
CA TYR A 200 -15.17 -9.79 5.27
C TYR A 200 -14.13 -9.16 4.35
N ARG A 201 -13.11 -9.95 3.99
CA ARG A 201 -11.97 -9.49 3.18
C ARG A 201 -12.01 -9.96 1.73
N TYR A 202 -12.50 -11.17 1.46
CA TYR A 202 -12.51 -11.74 0.11
C TYR A 202 -13.83 -12.44 -0.21
N VAL A 203 -14.27 -12.31 -1.46
CA VAL A 203 -15.46 -12.98 -2.00
C VAL A 203 -15.10 -13.79 -3.23
N GLU A 204 -15.71 -14.96 -3.37
CA GLU A 204 -15.60 -15.74 -4.60
C GLU A 204 -16.27 -14.99 -5.75
N ILE A 205 -15.49 -14.79 -6.82
CA ILE A 205 -15.98 -14.24 -8.08
C ILE A 205 -16.00 -15.38 -9.09
N PRO A 206 -17.11 -15.55 -9.83
CA PRO A 206 -17.23 -16.58 -10.86
C PRO A 206 -16.15 -16.52 -11.96
#